data_AF-A0A6F8YBJ1-F1
#
_entry.id   AF-A0A6F8YBJ1-F1
#
_cell.length_a   1.000
_cell.length_b   1.000
_cell.length_c   1.000
_cell.angle_alpha   90.00
_cell.angle_beta   90.00
_cell.angle_gamma   90.00
#
_symmetry.space_group_name_H-M   'P 1'
#
loop_
_entity.id
_entity.type
_entity.pdbx_description
1 polymer ?
#
loop_
_entity_poly.entity_id
_entity_poly.type
_entity_poly.pdbx_seq_one_letter_code
_entity_poly.pdbx_strand_id
1 'polypeptide(L)'
;MTPVERFARAWGLSVHDASYVLLPSAERDAFFVDLTKRIAAALTAERFDPAVGYLAGVDLASTEEIAPEALGRTITELSTRLLPTLDLDGVVGRDRVTALVEALAMGYATGLHDHTLDRQEAVRRADIAARSEAEIALRRSEERLRHAALHDSLTGLPNRAQLMHWLGELRTDPAAPDRFGVCLIGLDRFGAVNNSLGYAAGDRLLAAAAERLTQLPGTAACHLGGDEFALLIRGTAEPEDAIKPADRALAALRAPFEVDGHELPMSASAGVVERAVDEGDPADALRAAAMALHWAKVDGRDRWRFFDEARNAGAVARYRLSAEMPGALARGEFGLVYQPMVDLATGVVVGVESLARWDHPELGLLSPTGSSRSPKTPASSSRSACACWSWPAARRCAGRATAPSRRS
;
A
#
# COMPACT_ATOMS: atom_id res chain seq x y z
N MET A 1 70.24 13.27 28.24
CA MET A 1 69.54 13.94 27.13
C MET A 1 70.59 14.41 26.15
N THR A 2 70.64 13.79 24.97
CA THR A 2 71.59 14.11 23.91
C THR A 2 71.34 15.52 23.35
N PRO A 3 72.31 16.14 22.64
CA PRO A 3 72.10 17.42 21.96
C PRO A 3 70.88 17.40 21.01
N VAL A 4 70.71 16.29 20.30
CA VAL A 4 69.56 16.02 19.40
C VAL A 4 68.23 15.98 20.17
N GLU A 5 68.15 15.21 21.26
CA GLU A 5 66.95 15.15 22.09
C GLU A 5 66.60 16.50 22.71
N ARG A 6 67.61 17.30 23.08
CA ARG A 6 67.41 18.64 23.64
C ARG A 6 66.82 19.60 22.61
N PHE A 7 67.37 19.61 21.40
CA PHE A 7 66.84 20.43 20.31
C PHE A 7 65.44 19.98 19.92
N ALA A 8 65.24 18.68 19.69
CA ALA A 8 63.96 18.10 19.30
C ALA A 8 62.84 18.43 20.30
N ARG A 9 63.13 18.33 21.61
CA ARG A 9 62.17 18.69 22.66
C ARG A 9 61.85 20.18 22.66
N ALA A 10 62.85 21.05 22.50
CA ALA A 10 62.64 22.50 22.43
C ALA A 10 61.82 22.89 21.18
N TRP A 11 62.13 22.28 20.04
CA TRP A 11 61.41 22.47 18.79
C TRP A 11 59.96 21.98 18.89
N GLY A 12 59.75 20.76 19.41
CA GLY A 12 58.42 20.20 19.61
C GLY A 12 57.55 21.02 20.57
N LEU A 13 58.13 21.55 21.66
CA LEU A 13 57.42 22.47 22.58
C LEU A 13 57.07 23.80 21.91
N SER A 14 58.01 24.37 21.14
CA SER A 14 57.81 25.61 20.40
C SER A 14 56.64 25.50 19.42
N VAL A 15 56.54 24.39 18.68
CA VAL A 15 55.43 24.11 17.77
C VAL A 15 54.13 23.78 18.51
N HIS A 16 54.21 23.10 19.65
CA HIS A 16 53.05 22.70 20.44
C HIS A 16 52.23 23.88 20.98
N ASP A 17 52.88 24.95 21.42
CA ASP A 17 52.21 26.18 21.88
C ASP A 17 51.46 26.92 20.75
N ALA A 18 51.46 26.39 19.51
CA ALA A 18 50.70 26.89 18.36
C ALA A 18 49.55 25.96 17.94
N SER A 19 49.42 24.78 18.57
CA SER A 19 48.44 23.76 18.20
C SER A 19 47.25 23.71 19.17
N TYR A 20 46.08 23.31 18.68
CA TYR A 20 44.83 23.23 19.44
C TYR A 20 44.46 21.81 19.91
N VAL A 21 45.21 20.77 19.53
CA VAL A 21 44.97 19.36 19.93
C VAL A 21 46.29 18.71 20.36
N LEU A 22 46.22 17.77 21.32
CA LEU A 22 47.37 17.23 22.03
C LEU A 22 47.74 15.81 21.55
N LEU A 23 48.74 15.65 20.68
CA LEU A 23 49.49 14.39 20.57
C LEU A 23 50.04 14.01 21.96
N PRO A 24 50.01 12.71 22.34
CA PRO A 24 50.70 12.24 23.54
C PRO A 24 52.18 12.67 23.51
N SER A 25 52.70 13.17 24.65
CA SER A 25 54.03 13.78 24.71
C SER A 25 55.16 12.85 24.21
N ALA A 26 55.02 11.54 24.43
CA ALA A 26 56.00 10.55 23.99
C ALA A 26 56.07 10.39 22.46
N GLU A 27 54.93 10.43 21.77
CA GLU A 27 54.88 10.31 20.31
C GLU A 27 55.40 11.58 19.63
N ARG A 28 55.05 12.75 20.18
CA ARG A 28 55.58 14.04 19.75
C ARG A 28 57.10 14.11 19.89
N ASP A 29 57.62 13.75 21.06
CA ASP A 29 59.06 13.80 21.31
C ASP A 29 59.80 12.84 20.37
N ALA A 30 59.27 11.63 20.12
CA ALA A 30 59.85 10.68 19.18
C ALA A 30 59.87 11.23 17.74
N PHE A 31 58.79 11.86 17.30
CA PHE A 31 58.65 12.47 15.97
C PHE A 31 59.69 13.58 15.74
N PHE A 32 59.78 14.55 16.64
CA PHE A 32 60.75 15.64 16.49
C PHE A 32 62.20 15.16 16.65
N VAL A 33 62.45 14.11 17.43
CA VAL A 33 63.76 13.48 17.52
C VAL A 33 64.16 12.84 16.18
N ASP A 34 63.26 12.13 15.52
CA ASP A 34 63.54 11.54 14.20
C ASP A 34 63.82 12.62 13.14
N LEU A 35 62.97 13.64 13.06
CA LEU A 35 63.18 14.78 12.15
C LEU A 35 64.52 15.47 12.41
N THR A 36 64.86 15.72 13.67
CA THR A 36 66.14 16.35 14.04
C THR A 36 67.32 15.49 13.61
N LYS A 37 67.25 14.16 13.75
CA LYS A 37 68.31 13.24 13.30
C LYS A 37 68.47 13.26 11.79
N ARG A 38 67.37 13.19 11.04
CA ARG A 38 67.37 13.22 9.57
C ARG A 38 67.96 14.54 9.05
N ILE A 39 67.52 15.66 9.62
CA ILE A 39 68.00 17.00 9.29
C ILE A 39 69.50 17.14 9.60
N ALA A 40 69.94 16.73 10.80
CA ALA A 40 71.34 16.81 11.19
C ALA A 40 72.23 15.98 10.26
N ALA A 41 71.82 14.74 9.97
CA ALA A 41 72.55 13.87 9.04
C ALA A 41 72.69 14.49 7.65
N ALA A 42 71.61 15.06 7.10
CA ALA A 42 71.62 15.72 5.79
C ALA A 42 72.53 16.96 5.75
N LEU A 43 72.54 17.76 6.82
CA LEU A 43 73.39 18.96 6.91
C LEU A 43 74.88 18.61 6.98
N THR A 44 75.23 17.52 7.68
CA THR A 44 76.62 17.05 7.84
C THR A 44 77.11 16.15 6.71
N ALA A 45 76.23 15.74 5.79
CA ALA A 45 76.61 14.89 4.67
C ALA A 45 77.62 15.60 3.75
N GLU A 46 78.52 14.81 3.15
CA GLU A 46 79.54 15.31 2.22
C GLU A 46 78.88 16.09 1.05
N ARG A 47 77.82 15.51 0.48
CA ARG A 47 76.92 16.16 -0.47
C ARG A 47 75.59 16.49 0.21
N PHE A 48 75.27 17.78 0.28
CA PHE A 48 74.01 18.26 0.84
C PHE A 48 72.84 18.00 -0.12
N ASP A 49 71.75 17.45 0.41
CA ASP A 49 70.50 17.20 -0.32
C ASP A 49 69.33 17.97 0.34
N PRO A 50 68.79 19.01 -0.32
CA PRO A 50 67.68 19.79 0.21
C PRO A 50 66.36 19.00 0.25
N ALA A 51 66.23 17.87 -0.46
CA ALA A 51 65.01 17.06 -0.46
C ALA A 51 64.65 16.55 0.94
N VAL A 52 65.63 16.38 1.84
CA VAL A 52 65.38 16.01 3.24
C VAL A 52 64.58 17.10 3.97
N GLY A 53 64.83 18.37 3.65
CA GLY A 53 64.04 19.49 4.15
C GLY A 53 62.59 19.40 3.65
N TYR A 54 62.41 19.19 2.35
CA TYR A 54 61.08 19.01 1.75
C TYR A 54 60.27 17.89 2.40
N LEU A 55 60.87 16.70 2.54
CA LEU A 55 60.20 15.57 3.20
C LEU A 55 59.88 15.86 4.66
N ALA A 56 60.79 16.53 5.40
CA ALA A 56 60.51 16.96 6.78
C ALA A 56 59.33 17.95 6.84
N GLY A 57 59.20 18.83 5.84
CA GLY A 57 58.06 19.73 5.69
C GLY A 57 56.74 18.98 5.46
N VAL A 58 56.75 18.00 4.54
CA VAL A 58 55.58 17.14 4.28
C VAL A 58 55.20 16.37 5.54
N ASP A 59 56.17 15.77 6.23
CA ASP A 59 55.95 15.02 7.47
C ASP A 59 55.31 15.91 8.55
N LEU A 60 55.80 17.16 8.71
CA LEU A 60 55.20 18.14 9.62
C LEU A 60 53.76 18.48 9.24
N ALA A 61 53.48 18.71 7.95
CA ALA A 61 52.14 19.05 7.49
C ALA A 61 51.15 17.86 7.55
N SER A 62 51.66 16.63 7.50
CA SER A 62 50.85 15.41 7.56
C SER A 62 50.30 15.08 8.95
N THR A 63 50.86 15.69 9.99
CA THR A 63 50.29 15.57 11.33
C THR A 63 49.05 16.46 11.42
N GLU A 64 47.89 15.87 11.76
CA GLU A 64 46.57 16.54 11.83
C GLU A 64 46.51 17.78 12.76
N GLU A 65 47.59 18.05 13.49
CA GLU A 65 47.65 18.93 14.64
C GLU A 65 48.45 20.21 14.39
N ILE A 66 49.14 20.36 13.25
CA ILE A 66 50.08 21.46 13.07
C ILE A 66 49.43 22.62 12.30
N ALA A 67 49.13 23.70 13.03
CA ALA A 67 48.55 24.93 12.49
C ALA A 67 49.58 25.71 11.62
N PRO A 68 49.15 26.57 10.67
CA PRO A 68 50.06 27.33 9.80
C PRO A 68 51.16 28.10 10.54
N GLU A 69 50.89 28.52 11.77
CA GLU A 69 51.80 29.24 12.66
C GLU A 69 53.03 28.40 13.08
N ALA A 70 52.90 27.08 13.07
CA ALA A 70 53.98 26.16 13.42
C ALA A 70 55.13 26.17 12.41
N LEU A 71 54.87 26.48 11.13
CA LEU A 71 55.91 26.65 10.14
C LEU A 71 56.83 27.80 10.54
N GLY A 72 56.26 28.95 10.93
CA GLY A 72 57.04 30.11 11.39
C GLY A 72 57.91 29.79 12.62
N ARG A 73 57.38 29.00 13.56
CA ARG A 73 58.14 28.57 14.75
C ARG A 73 59.23 27.55 14.41
N THR A 74 58.93 26.60 13.52
CA THR A 74 59.89 25.64 12.99
C THR A 74 61.05 26.32 12.27
N ILE A 75 60.75 27.26 11.37
CA ILE A 75 61.75 28.08 10.67
C ILE A 75 62.65 28.81 11.68
N THR A 76 62.04 29.38 12.72
CA THR A 76 62.77 30.11 13.78
C THR A 76 63.71 29.18 14.55
N GLU A 77 63.24 28.03 15.03
CA GLU A 77 64.08 27.07 15.77
C GLU A 77 65.23 26.53 14.91
N LEU A 78 64.94 26.15 13.66
CA LEU A 78 65.96 25.62 12.74
C LEU A 78 67.01 26.67 12.37
N SER A 79 66.60 27.91 12.14
CA SER A 79 67.53 28.98 11.71
C SER A 79 68.36 29.56 12.85
N THR A 80 67.87 29.48 14.10
CA THR A 80 68.49 30.17 15.25
C THR A 80 69.15 29.24 16.27
N ARG A 81 68.61 28.02 16.46
CA ARG A 81 69.05 27.13 17.55
C ARG A 81 69.61 25.80 17.10
N LEU A 82 69.40 25.38 15.85
CA LEU A 82 69.84 24.07 15.36
C LEU A 82 71.36 23.89 15.42
N LEU A 83 72.12 24.74 14.72
CA LEU A 83 73.58 24.62 14.66
C LEU A 83 74.25 24.81 16.03
N PRO A 84 73.87 25.81 16.85
CA PRO A 84 74.49 26.00 18.17
C PRO A 84 74.15 24.87 19.15
N THR A 85 72.94 24.30 19.09
CA THR A 85 72.54 23.23 20.02
C THR A 85 73.21 21.91 19.68
N LEU A 86 73.50 21.67 18.40
CA LEU A 86 74.15 20.45 17.90
C LEU A 86 75.68 20.58 17.76
N ASP A 87 76.25 21.75 18.08
CA ASP A 87 77.68 22.05 17.94
C ASP A 87 78.19 21.93 16.48
N LEU A 88 77.41 22.47 15.53
CA LEU A 88 77.66 22.38 14.08
C LEU A 88 78.09 23.70 13.41
N ASP A 89 78.19 24.80 14.17
CA ASP A 89 78.45 26.16 13.65
C ASP A 89 79.77 26.28 12.85
N GLY A 90 80.75 25.40 13.11
CA GLY A 90 82.03 25.35 12.39
C GLY A 90 82.11 24.30 11.28
N VAL A 91 81.08 23.46 11.13
CA VAL A 91 81.06 22.29 10.23
C VAL A 91 80.06 22.47 9.09
N VAL A 92 78.95 23.17 9.35
CA VAL A 92 77.86 23.36 8.40
C VAL A 92 77.74 24.84 8.04
N GLY A 93 77.83 25.17 6.75
CA GLY A 93 77.61 26.55 6.27
C GLY A 93 76.15 26.99 6.39
N ARG A 94 75.92 28.27 6.70
CA ARG A 94 74.56 28.85 6.81
C ARG A 94 73.73 28.66 5.54
N ASP A 95 74.35 28.66 4.37
CA ASP A 95 73.67 28.45 3.08
C ASP A 95 72.95 27.09 3.01
N ARG A 96 73.51 26.04 3.64
CA ARG A 96 72.86 24.71 3.72
C ARG A 96 71.61 24.76 4.60
N VAL A 97 71.65 25.49 5.71
CA VAL A 97 70.49 25.66 6.60
C VAL A 97 69.40 26.47 5.89
N THR A 98 69.76 27.55 5.18
CA THR A 98 68.81 28.34 4.38
C THR A 98 68.10 27.47 3.34
N ALA A 99 68.86 26.71 2.54
CA ALA A 99 68.30 25.83 1.51
C ALA A 99 67.44 24.69 2.11
N LEU A 100 67.80 24.17 3.28
CA LEU A 100 66.99 23.18 4.00
C LEU A 100 65.65 23.78 4.44
N VAL A 101 65.68 24.98 5.03
CA VAL A 101 64.50 25.69 5.52
C VAL A 101 63.56 26.09 4.37
N GLU A 102 64.11 26.51 3.23
CA GLU A 102 63.34 26.77 2.00
C GLU A 102 62.63 25.50 1.52
N ALA A 103 63.35 24.38 1.41
CA ALA A 103 62.77 23.11 1.00
C ALA A 103 61.70 22.64 1.98
N LEU A 104 61.92 22.80 3.29
CA LEU A 104 60.96 22.47 4.34
C LEU A 104 59.69 23.30 4.25
N ALA A 105 59.80 24.62 4.05
CA ALA A 105 58.63 25.47 3.88
C ALA A 105 57.80 25.06 2.64
N MET A 106 58.46 24.70 1.55
CA MET A 106 57.80 24.19 0.35
C MET A 106 57.07 22.88 0.61
N GLY A 107 57.74 21.89 1.24
CA GLY A 107 57.13 20.60 1.57
C GLY A 107 55.96 20.73 2.53
N TYR A 108 56.08 21.63 3.52
CA TYR A 108 54.99 21.93 4.44
C TYR A 108 53.78 22.54 3.73
N ALA A 109 54.00 23.51 2.84
CA ALA A 109 52.93 24.14 2.09
C ALA A 109 52.21 23.14 1.15
N THR A 110 52.98 22.27 0.46
CA THR A 110 52.40 21.22 -0.39
C THR A 110 51.61 20.20 0.43
N GLY A 111 52.18 19.69 1.53
CA GLY A 111 51.50 18.71 2.37
C GLY A 111 50.20 19.24 2.99
N LEU A 112 50.18 20.52 3.41
CA LEU A 112 48.98 21.14 3.96
C LEU A 112 47.89 21.31 2.89
N HIS A 113 48.28 21.62 1.65
CA HIS A 113 47.36 21.71 0.53
C HIS A 113 46.73 20.36 0.20
N ASP A 114 47.55 19.32 0.06
CA ASP A 114 47.10 17.96 -0.27
C ASP A 114 46.19 17.40 0.83
N HIS A 115 46.57 17.55 2.09
CA HIS A 115 45.75 17.12 3.23
C HIS A 115 44.39 17.85 3.28
N THR A 116 44.36 19.14 2.93
CA THR A 116 43.10 19.90 2.85
C THR A 116 42.20 19.38 1.74
N LEU A 117 42.76 19.09 0.56
CA LEU A 117 42.01 18.52 -0.56
C LEU A 117 41.45 17.15 -0.23
N ASP A 118 42.27 16.26 0.36
CA ASP A 118 41.84 14.92 0.78
C ASP A 118 40.71 14.99 1.79
N ARG A 119 40.78 15.91 2.76
CA ARG A 119 39.71 16.13 3.74
C ARG A 119 38.42 16.64 3.08
N GLN A 120 38.53 17.58 2.14
CA GLN A 120 37.36 18.10 1.40
C GLN A 120 36.71 17.00 0.55
N GLU A 121 37.52 16.17 -0.11
CA GLU A 121 37.04 15.06 -0.93
C GLU A 121 36.40 13.97 -0.06
N ALA A 122 36.98 13.65 1.10
CA ALA A 122 36.39 12.71 2.06
C ALA A 122 35.01 13.19 2.55
N VAL A 123 34.89 14.47 2.94
CA VAL A 123 33.62 15.07 3.35
C VAL A 123 32.62 15.06 2.20
N ARG A 124 33.03 15.44 0.99
CA ARG A 124 32.17 15.40 -0.20
C ARG A 124 31.66 14.00 -0.50
N ARG A 125 32.52 12.98 -0.44
CA ARG A 125 32.14 11.57 -0.67
C ARG A 125 31.16 11.09 0.38
N ALA A 126 31.37 11.44 1.64
CA ALA A 126 30.44 11.10 2.72
C ALA A 126 29.06 11.76 2.51
N ASP A 127 29.01 13.03 2.10
CA ASP A 127 27.74 13.72 1.78
C ASP A 127 27.01 13.08 0.60
N ILE A 128 27.72 12.75 -0.50
CA ILE A 128 27.12 12.07 -1.65
C ILE A 128 26.57 10.69 -1.25
N ALA A 129 27.35 9.91 -0.49
CA ALA A 129 26.92 8.59 -0.02
C ALA A 129 25.67 8.68 0.86
N ALA A 130 25.67 9.59 1.85
CA ALA A 130 24.54 9.81 2.74
C ALA A 130 23.27 10.26 1.98
N ARG A 131 23.41 11.15 1.00
CA ARG A 131 22.28 11.56 0.14
C ARG A 131 21.73 10.41 -0.69
N SER A 132 22.61 9.60 -1.29
CA SER A 132 22.19 8.45 -2.10
C SER A 132 21.44 7.41 -1.25
N GLU A 133 21.91 7.16 -0.02
CA GLU A 133 21.27 6.26 0.92
C GLU A 133 19.90 6.79 1.36
N ALA A 134 19.81 8.09 1.68
CA ALA A 134 18.55 8.75 2.02
C ALA A 134 17.55 8.70 0.87
N GLU A 135 17.99 8.91 -0.37
CA GLU A 135 17.11 8.86 -1.55
C GLU A 135 16.61 7.44 -1.82
N ILE A 136 17.47 6.42 -1.67
CA ILE A 136 17.07 5.01 -1.76
C ILE A 136 16.07 4.66 -0.65
N ALA A 137 16.33 5.09 0.58
CA ALA A 137 15.44 4.85 1.70
C ALA A 137 14.07 5.52 1.51
N LEU A 138 14.05 6.76 0.99
CA LEU A 138 12.83 7.47 0.64
C LEU A 138 12.04 6.74 -0.44
N ARG A 139 12.67 6.39 -1.57
CA ARG A 139 12.01 5.63 -2.65
C ARG A 139 11.40 4.32 -2.15
N ARG A 140 12.15 3.54 -1.36
CA ARG A 140 11.64 2.29 -0.75
C ARG A 140 10.49 2.54 0.23
N SER A 141 10.48 3.69 0.90
CA SER A 141 9.37 4.07 1.78
C SER A 141 8.11 4.41 0.97
N GLU A 142 8.27 5.21 -0.08
CA GLU A 142 7.18 5.60 -0.98
C GLU A 142 6.57 4.40 -1.70
N GLU A 143 7.39 3.47 -2.20
CA GLU A 143 6.95 2.22 -2.82
C GLU A 143 6.14 1.37 -1.84
N ARG A 144 6.61 1.22 -0.60
CA ARG A 144 5.89 0.48 0.45
C ARG A 144 4.56 1.14 0.81
N LEU A 145 4.53 2.46 0.95
CA LEU A 145 3.30 3.21 1.22
C LEU A 145 2.30 3.06 0.07
N ARG A 146 2.78 3.17 -1.18
CA ARG A 146 1.94 2.99 -2.36
C ARG A 146 1.40 1.57 -2.46
N HIS A 147 2.24 0.57 -2.21
CA HIS A 147 1.80 -0.83 -2.21
C HIS A 147 0.76 -1.09 -1.12
N ALA A 148 1.00 -0.64 0.12
CA ALA A 148 0.06 -0.77 1.23
C ALA A 148 -1.27 -0.02 0.99
N ALA A 149 -1.24 1.10 0.25
CA ALA A 149 -2.45 1.84 -0.11
C ALA A 149 -3.29 1.13 -1.18
N LEU A 150 -2.67 0.29 -2.02
CA LEU A 150 -3.28 -0.29 -3.22
C LEU A 150 -3.45 -1.81 -3.15
N HIS A 151 -2.90 -2.49 -2.16
CA HIS A 151 -2.97 -3.94 -1.99
C HIS A 151 -3.52 -4.29 -0.61
N ASP A 152 -4.14 -5.45 -0.53
CA ASP A 152 -4.59 -6.08 0.71
C ASP A 152 -3.43 -6.82 1.36
N SER A 153 -3.19 -6.56 2.66
CA SER A 153 -2.03 -7.11 3.37
C SER A 153 -2.12 -8.60 3.65
N LEU A 154 -3.32 -9.18 3.66
CA LEU A 154 -3.53 -10.59 3.92
C LEU A 154 -3.29 -11.44 2.66
N THR A 155 -3.92 -11.05 1.56
CA THR A 155 -3.91 -11.83 0.32
C THR A 155 -2.82 -11.40 -0.67
N GLY A 156 -2.26 -10.21 -0.49
CA GLY A 156 -1.34 -9.59 -1.45
C GLY A 156 -2.02 -9.11 -2.74
N LEU A 157 -3.33 -9.30 -2.88
CA LEU A 157 -4.07 -8.85 -4.06
C LEU A 157 -4.28 -7.33 -4.04
N PRO A 158 -4.42 -6.70 -5.21
CA PRO A 158 -4.99 -5.38 -5.35
C PRO A 158 -6.24 -5.20 -4.48
N ASN A 159 -6.34 -4.08 -3.78
CA ASN A 159 -7.49 -3.77 -2.94
C ASN A 159 -8.58 -3.01 -3.71
N ARG A 160 -9.65 -2.62 -3.00
CA ARG A 160 -10.74 -1.82 -3.57
C ARG A 160 -10.28 -0.50 -4.19
N ALA A 161 -9.27 0.16 -3.62
CA ALA A 161 -8.76 1.42 -4.15
C ALA A 161 -8.06 1.21 -5.50
N GLN A 162 -7.28 0.14 -5.64
CA GLN A 162 -6.64 -0.22 -6.91
C GLN A 162 -7.65 -0.63 -7.99
N LEU A 163 -8.72 -1.34 -7.62
CA LEU A 163 -9.81 -1.64 -8.55
C LEU A 163 -10.48 -0.36 -9.08
N MET A 164 -10.81 0.57 -8.18
CA MET A 164 -11.39 1.86 -8.58
C MET A 164 -10.45 2.67 -9.45
N HIS A 165 -9.14 2.64 -9.15
CA HIS A 165 -8.13 3.28 -9.98
C HIS A 165 -8.12 2.71 -11.40
N TRP A 166 -8.08 1.37 -11.56
CA TRP A 166 -8.12 0.72 -12.86
C TRP A 166 -9.40 1.02 -13.66
N LEU A 167 -10.56 1.04 -13.00
CA LEU A 167 -11.81 1.41 -13.64
C LEU A 167 -11.82 2.88 -14.07
N GLY A 168 -11.15 3.76 -13.32
CA GLY A 168 -10.94 5.17 -13.70
C GLY A 168 -10.03 5.30 -14.92
N GLU A 169 -8.93 4.54 -14.97
CA GLU A 169 -7.99 4.54 -16.09
C GLU A 169 -8.66 4.13 -17.41
N LEU A 170 -9.56 3.14 -17.39
CA LEU A 170 -10.31 2.73 -18.58
C LEU A 170 -11.05 3.89 -19.23
N ARG A 171 -11.49 4.89 -18.46
CA ARG A 171 -12.22 6.07 -18.99
C ARG A 171 -11.31 7.15 -19.56
N THR A 172 -10.07 7.22 -19.09
CA THR A 172 -9.15 8.32 -19.41
C THR A 172 -8.13 7.95 -20.46
N ASP A 173 -7.83 6.67 -20.63
CA ASP A 173 -6.85 6.17 -21.60
C ASP A 173 -7.52 5.91 -22.96
N PRO A 174 -7.18 6.68 -24.01
CA PRO A 174 -7.75 6.48 -25.35
C PRO A 174 -7.39 5.13 -25.99
N ALA A 175 -6.37 4.43 -25.47
CA ALA A 175 -5.98 3.10 -25.92
C ALA A 175 -6.67 1.98 -25.12
N ALA A 176 -7.45 2.31 -24.08
CA ALA A 176 -8.19 1.33 -23.32
C ALA A 176 -9.36 0.74 -24.12
N PRO A 177 -9.78 -0.50 -23.84
CA PRO A 177 -10.98 -1.06 -24.47
C PRO A 177 -12.24 -0.31 -24.05
N ASP A 178 -13.19 -0.16 -24.98
CA ASP A 178 -14.43 0.60 -24.76
C ASP A 178 -15.45 -0.08 -23.83
N ARG A 179 -15.19 -1.32 -23.42
CA ARG A 179 -16.08 -2.15 -22.60
C ARG A 179 -15.32 -3.00 -21.60
N PHE A 180 -15.97 -3.30 -20.49
CA PHE A 180 -15.40 -4.10 -19.41
C PHE A 180 -16.45 -4.91 -18.66
N GLY A 181 -15.98 -5.98 -18.01
CA GLY A 181 -16.76 -6.80 -17.09
C GLY A 181 -16.23 -6.69 -15.66
N VAL A 182 -17.14 -6.76 -14.69
CA VAL A 182 -16.79 -6.93 -13.27
C VAL A 182 -17.56 -8.12 -12.71
N CYS A 183 -16.83 -9.03 -12.08
CA CYS A 183 -17.40 -10.15 -11.33
C CYS A 183 -17.07 -9.97 -9.85
N LEU A 184 -18.06 -9.68 -9.01
CA LEU A 184 -17.90 -9.71 -7.56
C LEU A 184 -18.20 -11.10 -7.04
N ILE A 185 -17.30 -11.65 -6.24
CA ILE A 185 -17.33 -13.02 -5.74
C ILE A 185 -17.35 -12.97 -4.22
N GLY A 186 -18.25 -13.71 -3.58
CA GLY A 186 -18.26 -13.87 -2.12
C GLY A 186 -18.18 -15.35 -1.73
N LEU A 187 -17.25 -15.70 -0.83
CA LEU A 187 -17.17 -17.07 -0.31
C LEU A 187 -18.41 -17.38 0.54
N ASP A 188 -19.12 -18.45 0.19
CA ASP A 188 -20.32 -18.82 0.90
C ASP A 188 -20.00 -19.40 2.28
N ARG A 189 -20.75 -18.95 3.29
CA ARG A 189 -20.62 -19.44 4.67
C ARG A 189 -19.21 -19.27 5.27
N PHE A 190 -18.40 -18.34 4.76
CA PHE A 190 -17.08 -18.03 5.32
C PHE A 190 -17.11 -17.77 6.84
N GLY A 191 -18.13 -17.05 7.33
CA GLY A 191 -18.30 -16.82 8.77
C GLY A 191 -18.45 -18.12 9.59
N ALA A 192 -18.98 -19.20 9.01
CA ALA A 192 -19.06 -20.50 9.69
C ALA A 192 -17.67 -21.13 9.87
N VAL A 193 -16.75 -20.92 8.92
CA VAL A 193 -15.34 -21.35 9.03
C VAL A 193 -14.68 -20.60 10.17
N ASN A 194 -14.79 -19.27 10.20
CA ASN A 194 -14.22 -18.46 11.30
C ASN A 194 -14.77 -18.87 12.66
N ASN A 195 -16.07 -19.14 12.76
CA ASN A 195 -16.70 -19.53 14.02
C ASN A 195 -16.29 -20.95 14.48
N SER A 196 -15.91 -21.83 13.55
CA SER A 196 -15.63 -23.25 13.86
C SER A 196 -14.13 -23.54 14.00
N LEU A 197 -13.30 -22.91 13.17
CA LEU A 197 -11.85 -23.16 13.05
C LEU A 197 -10.99 -21.94 13.42
N GLY A 198 -11.62 -20.80 13.72
CA GLY A 198 -10.95 -19.56 14.10
C GLY A 198 -10.51 -18.69 12.92
N TYR A 199 -10.16 -17.44 13.24
CA TYR A 199 -9.77 -16.44 12.22
C TYR A 199 -8.49 -16.82 11.45
N ALA A 200 -7.52 -17.48 12.09
CA ALA A 200 -6.30 -17.90 11.40
C ALA A 200 -6.55 -18.91 10.27
N ALA A 201 -7.54 -19.80 10.44
CA ALA A 201 -7.97 -20.71 9.38
C ALA A 201 -8.73 -19.96 8.28
N GLY A 202 -9.55 -18.98 8.65
CA GLY A 202 -10.20 -18.06 7.71
C GLY A 202 -9.19 -17.28 6.85
N ASP A 203 -8.15 -16.73 7.48
CA ASP A 203 -7.08 -15.98 6.80
C ASP A 203 -6.34 -16.85 5.79
N ARG A 204 -6.02 -18.10 6.15
CA ARG A 204 -5.44 -19.10 5.23
C ARG A 204 -6.37 -19.44 4.08
N LEU A 205 -7.68 -19.59 4.36
CA LEU A 205 -8.68 -19.85 3.34
C LEU A 205 -8.78 -18.67 2.35
N LEU A 206 -8.75 -17.43 2.83
CA LEU A 206 -8.72 -16.24 1.97
C LEU A 206 -7.47 -16.17 1.11
N ALA A 207 -6.30 -16.46 1.68
CA ALA A 207 -5.04 -16.51 0.93
C ALA A 207 -5.07 -17.59 -0.17
N ALA A 208 -5.57 -18.79 0.13
CA ALA A 208 -5.71 -19.86 -0.86
C ALA A 208 -6.76 -19.54 -1.95
N ALA A 209 -7.86 -18.87 -1.59
CA ALA A 209 -8.84 -18.39 -2.56
C ALA A 209 -8.23 -17.34 -3.50
N ALA A 210 -7.46 -16.39 -2.95
CA ALA A 210 -6.74 -15.38 -3.72
C ALA A 210 -5.76 -16.00 -4.73
N GLU A 211 -5.01 -17.01 -4.32
CA GLU A 211 -4.09 -17.75 -5.20
C GLU A 211 -4.85 -18.36 -6.39
N ARG A 212 -5.95 -19.08 -6.15
CA ARG A 212 -6.76 -19.68 -7.22
C ARG A 212 -7.35 -18.66 -8.18
N LEU A 213 -7.84 -17.53 -7.66
CA LEU A 213 -8.40 -16.46 -8.50
C LEU A 213 -7.32 -15.78 -9.35
N THR A 214 -6.08 -15.70 -8.86
CA THR A 214 -4.94 -15.12 -9.60
C THR A 214 -4.53 -15.99 -10.79
N GLN A 215 -4.74 -17.31 -10.72
CA GLN A 215 -4.44 -18.23 -11.82
C GLN A 215 -5.45 -18.16 -12.98
N LEU A 216 -6.54 -17.38 -12.86
CA LEU A 216 -7.55 -17.27 -13.91
C LEU A 216 -7.04 -16.37 -15.06
N PRO A 217 -6.90 -16.89 -16.29
CA PRO A 217 -6.40 -16.09 -17.39
C PRO A 217 -7.43 -15.05 -17.85
N GLY A 218 -6.91 -13.87 -18.21
CA GLY A 218 -7.69 -12.75 -18.73
C GLY A 218 -8.40 -11.91 -17.67
N THR A 219 -8.06 -12.09 -16.39
CA THR A 219 -8.68 -11.34 -15.29
C THR A 219 -7.65 -10.69 -14.37
N ALA A 220 -7.98 -9.52 -13.83
CA ALA A 220 -7.26 -8.94 -12.71
C ALA A 220 -8.06 -9.15 -11.42
N ALA A 221 -7.52 -9.95 -10.50
CA ALA A 221 -8.16 -10.28 -9.23
C ALA A 221 -7.87 -9.21 -8.17
N CYS A 222 -8.88 -8.87 -7.37
CA CYS A 222 -8.78 -7.95 -6.24
C CYS A 222 -9.43 -8.58 -5.00
N HIS A 223 -8.90 -8.27 -3.82
CA HIS A 223 -9.57 -8.54 -2.55
C HIS A 223 -10.21 -7.25 -2.03
N LEU A 224 -11.54 -7.24 -1.87
CA LEU A 224 -12.28 -6.04 -1.44
C LEU A 224 -12.39 -5.94 0.08
N GLY A 225 -12.11 -7.03 0.79
CA GLY A 225 -12.19 -7.17 2.23
C GLY A 225 -13.22 -8.23 2.65
N GLY A 226 -13.05 -8.79 3.86
CA GLY A 226 -13.93 -9.84 4.37
C GLY A 226 -13.84 -11.12 3.53
N ASP A 227 -14.98 -11.59 3.03
CA ASP A 227 -15.10 -12.75 2.14
C ASP A 227 -15.24 -12.37 0.65
N GLU A 228 -15.03 -11.09 0.30
CA GLU A 228 -15.37 -10.53 -1.01
C GLU A 228 -14.14 -10.27 -1.90
N PHE A 229 -14.19 -10.85 -3.10
CA PHE A 229 -13.21 -10.67 -4.17
C PHE A 229 -13.86 -10.01 -5.38
N ALA A 230 -13.05 -9.46 -6.27
CA ALA A 230 -13.48 -8.96 -7.57
C ALA A 230 -12.57 -9.48 -8.67
N LEU A 231 -13.13 -9.75 -9.84
CA LEU A 231 -12.38 -9.92 -11.08
C LEU A 231 -12.75 -8.78 -12.03
N LEU A 232 -11.74 -8.06 -12.52
CA LEU A 232 -11.87 -7.10 -13.61
C LEU A 232 -11.51 -7.77 -14.92
N ILE A 233 -12.38 -7.64 -15.92
CA ILE A 233 -12.20 -8.15 -17.28
C ILE A 233 -12.19 -6.97 -18.23
N ARG A 234 -11.06 -6.75 -18.91
CA ARG A 234 -10.88 -5.62 -19.85
C ARG A 234 -11.20 -6.09 -21.26
N GLY A 235 -11.94 -5.29 -22.03
CA GLY A 235 -12.21 -5.55 -23.44
C GLY A 235 -13.22 -6.67 -23.68
N THR A 236 -14.36 -6.61 -23.00
CA THR A 236 -15.50 -7.49 -23.28
C THR A 236 -16.18 -7.10 -24.58
N ALA A 237 -16.46 -8.06 -25.47
CA ALA A 237 -17.25 -7.81 -26.68
C ALA A 237 -18.74 -8.11 -26.45
N GLU A 238 -19.03 -9.11 -25.62
CA GLU A 238 -20.37 -9.56 -25.27
C GLU A 238 -20.48 -9.91 -23.78
N PRO A 239 -21.69 -9.95 -23.19
CA PRO A 239 -21.90 -10.33 -21.79
C PRO A 239 -21.26 -11.68 -21.41
N GLU A 240 -21.17 -12.60 -22.36
CA GLU A 240 -20.56 -13.91 -22.20
C GLU A 240 -19.07 -13.84 -21.82
N ASP A 241 -18.36 -12.80 -22.24
CA ASP A 241 -16.95 -12.57 -21.89
C ASP A 241 -16.76 -12.24 -20.40
N ALA A 242 -17.80 -11.73 -19.73
CA ALA A 242 -17.81 -11.52 -18.27
C ALA A 242 -18.34 -12.76 -17.52
N ILE A 243 -19.21 -13.57 -18.16
CA ILE A 243 -19.79 -14.79 -17.58
C ILE A 243 -18.75 -15.92 -17.50
N LYS A 244 -18.01 -16.20 -18.58
CA LYS A 244 -17.01 -17.29 -18.62
C LYS A 244 -15.96 -17.19 -17.49
N PRO A 245 -15.39 -16.01 -17.16
CA PRO A 245 -14.53 -15.85 -15.99
C PRO A 245 -15.23 -16.14 -14.66
N ALA A 246 -16.50 -15.74 -14.50
CA ALA A 246 -17.26 -16.04 -13.29
C ALA A 246 -17.46 -17.55 -13.10
N ASP A 247 -17.81 -18.28 -14.16
CA ASP A 247 -17.92 -19.74 -14.12
C ASP A 247 -16.59 -20.41 -13.75
N ARG A 248 -15.48 -19.97 -14.37
CA ARG A 248 -14.14 -20.47 -14.04
C ARG A 248 -13.76 -20.19 -12.59
N ALA A 249 -14.09 -19.01 -12.08
CA ALA A 249 -13.84 -18.65 -10.70
C ALA A 249 -14.61 -19.53 -9.72
N LEU A 250 -15.91 -19.72 -9.95
CA LEU A 250 -16.72 -20.61 -9.11
C LEU A 250 -16.23 -22.05 -9.17
N ALA A 251 -15.86 -22.55 -10.36
CA ALA A 251 -15.28 -23.88 -10.50
C ALA A 251 -13.96 -24.04 -9.73
N ALA A 252 -13.07 -23.05 -9.79
CA ALA A 252 -11.81 -23.05 -9.06
C ALA A 252 -12.01 -23.02 -7.54
N LEU A 253 -12.99 -22.23 -7.06
CA LEU A 253 -13.30 -22.12 -5.63
C LEU A 253 -14.07 -23.32 -5.08
N ARG A 254 -14.69 -24.15 -5.93
CA ARG A 254 -15.35 -25.40 -5.53
C ARG A 254 -14.40 -26.53 -5.17
N ALA A 255 -13.17 -26.52 -5.70
CA ALA A 255 -12.19 -27.52 -5.31
C ALA A 255 -11.96 -27.43 -3.78
N PRO A 256 -11.85 -28.54 -3.03
CA PRO A 256 -11.62 -28.49 -1.59
C PRO A 256 -10.37 -27.68 -1.25
N PHE A 257 -10.42 -26.89 -0.18
CA PHE A 257 -9.25 -26.17 0.32
C PHE A 257 -8.57 -26.97 1.43
N GLU A 258 -7.26 -27.16 1.35
CA GLU A 258 -6.49 -27.72 2.46
C GLU A 258 -6.06 -26.60 3.40
N VAL A 259 -6.61 -26.59 4.62
CA VAL A 259 -6.28 -25.61 5.66
C VAL A 259 -6.03 -26.34 6.97
N ASP A 260 -4.80 -26.23 7.50
CA ASP A 260 -4.37 -26.91 8.73
C ASP A 260 -4.65 -28.41 8.75
N GLY A 261 -4.47 -29.09 7.60
CA GLY A 261 -4.74 -30.52 7.44
C GLY A 261 -6.23 -30.89 7.35
N HIS A 262 -7.13 -29.92 7.22
CA HIS A 262 -8.55 -30.14 6.95
C HIS A 262 -8.86 -29.86 5.47
N GLU A 263 -9.61 -30.75 4.83
CA GLU A 263 -10.25 -30.46 3.56
C GLU A 263 -11.56 -29.71 3.80
N LEU A 264 -11.62 -28.45 3.37
CA LEU A 264 -12.77 -27.58 3.51
C LEU A 264 -13.51 -27.48 2.17
N PRO A 265 -14.69 -28.12 2.02
CA PRO A 265 -15.54 -27.90 0.87
C PRO A 265 -16.17 -26.51 0.99
N MET A 266 -15.81 -25.63 0.06
CA MET A 266 -16.34 -24.27 -0.01
C MET A 266 -17.09 -24.08 -1.33
N SER A 267 -18.11 -23.24 -1.29
CA SER A 267 -18.74 -22.70 -2.50
C SER A 267 -18.57 -21.19 -2.51
N ALA A 268 -18.81 -20.58 -3.67
CA ALA A 268 -18.85 -19.13 -3.80
C ALA A 268 -20.06 -18.72 -4.62
N SER A 269 -20.54 -17.50 -4.36
CA SER A 269 -21.56 -16.86 -5.17
C SER A 269 -20.95 -15.69 -5.91
N ALA A 270 -21.46 -15.37 -7.09
CA ALA A 270 -20.93 -14.27 -7.89
C ALA A 270 -22.03 -13.34 -8.46
N GLY A 271 -21.72 -12.07 -8.58
CA GLY A 271 -22.50 -11.06 -9.27
C GLY A 271 -21.71 -10.51 -10.45
N VAL A 272 -22.28 -10.60 -11.65
CA VAL A 272 -21.59 -10.28 -12.90
C VAL A 272 -22.26 -9.07 -13.53
N VAL A 273 -21.46 -8.13 -14.02
CA VAL A 273 -21.91 -7.00 -14.82
C VAL A 273 -20.96 -6.80 -15.99
N GLU A 274 -21.49 -6.35 -17.12
CA GLU A 274 -20.75 -5.97 -18.32
C GLU A 274 -21.30 -4.64 -18.81
N ARG A 275 -20.43 -3.68 -19.11
CA ARG A 275 -20.82 -2.30 -19.44
C ARG A 275 -19.83 -1.64 -20.40
N ALA A 276 -20.32 -0.64 -21.12
CA ALA A 276 -19.46 0.31 -21.80
C ALA A 276 -18.74 1.22 -20.79
N VAL A 277 -17.53 1.65 -21.14
CA VAL A 277 -16.68 2.52 -20.30
C VAL A 277 -17.32 3.89 -20.05
N ASP A 278 -18.11 4.39 -20.99
CA ASP A 278 -18.84 5.67 -20.89
C ASP A 278 -20.19 5.55 -20.14
N GLU A 279 -20.62 4.34 -19.79
CA GLU A 279 -21.90 4.08 -19.13
C GLU A 279 -21.80 4.20 -17.58
N GLY A 280 -22.03 5.42 -17.09
CA GLY A 280 -22.14 5.71 -15.66
C GLY A 280 -20.81 5.89 -14.93
N ASP A 281 -20.84 5.93 -13.60
CA ASP A 281 -19.64 5.99 -12.76
C ASP A 281 -19.08 4.55 -12.57
N PRO A 282 -17.75 4.32 -12.57
CA PRO A 282 -17.14 3.09 -12.07
C PRO A 282 -17.79 2.50 -10.81
N ALA A 283 -18.21 3.35 -9.87
CA ALA A 283 -18.91 2.94 -8.67
C ALA A 283 -20.30 2.32 -8.95
N ASP A 284 -20.98 2.68 -10.04
CA ASP A 284 -22.24 2.07 -10.48
C ASP A 284 -22.05 0.61 -10.88
N ALA A 285 -20.98 0.29 -11.61
CA ALA A 285 -20.67 -1.09 -11.99
C ALA A 285 -20.50 -1.98 -10.75
N LEU A 286 -19.79 -1.50 -9.73
CA LEU A 286 -19.64 -2.24 -8.47
C LEU A 286 -20.97 -2.39 -7.71
N ARG A 287 -21.83 -1.36 -7.70
CA ARG A 287 -23.16 -1.46 -7.10
C ARG A 287 -24.04 -2.49 -7.82
N ALA A 288 -24.03 -2.48 -9.15
CA ALA A 288 -24.75 -3.43 -9.98
C ALA A 288 -24.28 -4.87 -9.73
N ALA A 289 -22.96 -5.09 -9.74
CA ALA A 289 -22.37 -6.39 -9.43
C ALA A 289 -22.69 -6.85 -7.99
N ALA A 290 -22.67 -5.95 -7.00
CA ALA A 290 -22.98 -6.29 -5.61
C ALA A 290 -24.44 -6.73 -5.45
N MET A 291 -25.36 -6.07 -6.17
CA MET A 291 -26.76 -6.44 -6.18
C MET A 291 -26.99 -7.79 -6.85
N ALA A 292 -26.30 -8.06 -7.96
CA ALA A 292 -26.32 -9.36 -8.61
C ALA A 292 -25.73 -10.47 -7.70
N LEU A 293 -24.66 -10.19 -6.96
CA LEU A 293 -24.08 -11.11 -5.96
C LEU A 293 -25.09 -11.42 -4.85
N HIS A 294 -25.78 -10.40 -4.35
CA HIS A 294 -26.85 -10.59 -3.37
C HIS A 294 -27.95 -11.50 -3.92
N TRP A 295 -28.38 -11.31 -5.17
CA TRP A 295 -29.33 -12.20 -5.83
C TRP A 295 -28.82 -13.63 -5.93
N ALA A 296 -27.55 -13.85 -6.26
CA ALA A 296 -26.96 -15.18 -6.29
C ALA A 296 -27.02 -15.85 -4.90
N LYS A 297 -26.71 -15.10 -3.83
CA LYS A 297 -26.78 -15.57 -2.44
C LYS A 297 -28.22 -15.93 -2.03
N VAL A 298 -29.21 -15.12 -2.40
CA VAL A 298 -30.64 -15.37 -2.09
C VAL A 298 -31.23 -16.50 -2.92
N ASP A 299 -30.80 -16.65 -4.18
CA ASP A 299 -31.32 -17.65 -5.11
C ASP A 299 -30.77 -19.07 -4.84
N GLY A 300 -30.05 -19.27 -3.73
CA GLY A 300 -29.58 -20.58 -3.29
C GLY A 300 -28.07 -20.77 -3.30
N ARG A 301 -27.28 -19.70 -3.46
CA ARG A 301 -25.80 -19.73 -3.42
C ARG A 301 -25.18 -20.62 -4.51
N ASP A 302 -23.85 -20.75 -4.47
CA ASP A 302 -23.05 -21.58 -5.39
C ASP A 302 -23.36 -21.33 -6.88
N ARG A 303 -23.55 -20.05 -7.24
CA ARG A 303 -23.92 -19.64 -8.60
C ARG A 303 -23.51 -18.20 -8.85
N TRP A 304 -23.46 -17.84 -10.12
CA TRP A 304 -23.42 -16.43 -10.50
C TRP A 304 -24.83 -15.93 -10.87
N ARG A 305 -25.03 -14.63 -10.80
CA ARG A 305 -26.13 -13.92 -11.44
C ARG A 305 -25.59 -12.75 -12.24
N PHE A 306 -26.11 -12.59 -13.45
CA PHE A 306 -25.84 -11.41 -14.26
C PHE A 306 -26.77 -10.29 -13.81
N PHE A 307 -26.26 -9.07 -13.79
CA PHE A 307 -27.04 -7.89 -13.46
C PHE A 307 -28.10 -7.64 -14.53
N ASP A 308 -29.34 -7.48 -14.09
CA ASP A 308 -30.50 -7.25 -14.94
C ASP A 308 -31.27 -6.05 -14.39
N GLU A 309 -31.32 -4.97 -15.17
CA GLU A 309 -31.96 -3.71 -14.80
C GLU A 309 -33.47 -3.89 -14.53
N ALA A 310 -34.15 -4.79 -15.25
CA ALA A 310 -35.57 -5.04 -15.04
C ALA A 310 -35.80 -5.76 -13.69
N ARG A 311 -34.94 -6.73 -13.35
CA ARG A 311 -34.96 -7.39 -12.04
C ARG A 311 -34.66 -6.39 -10.92
N ASN A 312 -33.72 -5.48 -11.14
CA ASN A 312 -33.38 -4.42 -10.21
C ASN A 312 -34.58 -3.48 -9.96
N ALA A 313 -35.18 -2.94 -11.01
CA ALA A 313 -36.35 -2.07 -10.91
C ALA A 313 -37.51 -2.73 -10.14
N GLY A 314 -37.78 -4.01 -10.40
CA GLY A 314 -38.79 -4.78 -9.66
C GLY A 314 -38.44 -5.01 -8.18
N ALA A 315 -37.17 -5.20 -7.85
CA ALA A 315 -36.71 -5.30 -6.46
C ALA A 315 -36.85 -3.96 -5.72
N VAL A 316 -36.46 -2.84 -6.34
CA VAL A 316 -36.61 -1.49 -5.78
C VAL A 316 -38.09 -1.15 -5.59
N ALA A 317 -38.95 -1.43 -6.57
CA ALA A 317 -40.39 -1.20 -6.45
C ALA A 317 -41.00 -1.99 -5.29
N ARG A 318 -40.67 -3.28 -5.15
CA ARG A 318 -41.14 -4.09 -4.01
C ARG A 318 -40.62 -3.57 -2.67
N TYR A 319 -39.37 -3.12 -2.61
CA TYR A 319 -38.81 -2.57 -1.37
C TYR A 319 -39.53 -1.29 -0.95
N ARG A 320 -39.74 -0.35 -1.89
CA ARG A 320 -40.51 0.89 -1.64
C ARG A 320 -41.91 0.57 -1.12
N LEU A 321 -42.63 -0.29 -1.83
CA LEU A 321 -43.95 -0.76 -1.40
C LEU A 321 -43.89 -1.35 0.02
N SER A 322 -42.91 -2.22 0.30
CA SER A 322 -42.76 -2.85 1.63
C SER A 322 -42.48 -1.85 2.75
N ALA A 323 -41.70 -0.80 2.47
CA ALA A 323 -41.40 0.26 3.43
C ALA A 323 -42.61 1.15 3.72
N GLU A 324 -43.49 1.35 2.73
CA GLU A 324 -44.70 2.16 2.86
C GLU A 324 -45.86 1.43 3.53
N MET A 325 -45.90 0.08 3.43
CA MET A 325 -46.98 -0.77 3.96
C MET A 325 -47.39 -0.47 5.42
N PRO A 326 -46.47 -0.31 6.39
CA PRO A 326 -46.85 -0.03 7.78
C PRO A 326 -47.65 1.29 7.92
N GLY A 327 -47.24 2.32 7.20
CA GLY A 327 -47.93 3.62 7.20
C GLY A 327 -49.26 3.56 6.45
N ALA A 328 -49.28 2.89 5.30
CA ALA A 328 -50.50 2.67 4.52
C ALA A 328 -51.58 1.90 5.30
N LEU A 329 -51.16 0.90 6.09
CA LEU A 329 -52.06 0.18 6.99
C LEU A 329 -52.65 1.10 8.07
N ALA A 330 -51.86 2.02 8.63
CA ALA A 330 -52.35 2.99 9.61
C ALA A 330 -53.32 4.02 8.97
N ARG A 331 -53.12 4.37 7.70
CA ARG A 331 -53.98 5.29 6.93
C ARG A 331 -55.24 4.63 6.37
N GLY A 332 -55.43 3.33 6.55
CA GLY A 332 -56.63 2.62 6.12
C GLY A 332 -56.68 2.35 4.61
N GLU A 333 -55.53 2.35 3.93
CA GLU A 333 -55.43 2.14 2.48
C GLU A 333 -55.62 0.66 2.08
N PHE A 334 -55.81 -0.25 3.04
CA PHE A 334 -56.04 -1.68 2.78
C PHE A 334 -57.52 -2.05 2.91
N GLY A 335 -58.07 -2.62 1.85
CA GLY A 335 -59.44 -3.14 1.77
C GLY A 335 -59.49 -4.66 1.52
N LEU A 336 -60.69 -5.23 1.63
CA LEU A 336 -60.97 -6.62 1.27
C LEU A 336 -61.90 -6.64 0.06
N VAL A 337 -61.58 -7.49 -0.92
CA VAL A 337 -62.51 -7.88 -1.99
C VAL A 337 -62.88 -9.35 -1.80
N TYR A 338 -64.08 -9.72 -2.26
CA TYR A 338 -64.62 -11.06 -2.07
C TYR A 338 -64.78 -11.78 -3.40
N GLN A 339 -64.20 -12.97 -3.52
CA GLN A 339 -64.36 -13.83 -4.70
C GLN A 339 -65.32 -14.99 -4.37
N PRO A 340 -66.45 -15.15 -5.08
CA PRO A 340 -67.40 -16.21 -4.81
C PRO A 340 -66.84 -17.58 -5.21
N MET A 341 -67.05 -18.57 -4.34
CA MET A 341 -66.81 -20.00 -4.63
C MET A 341 -68.15 -20.62 -4.99
N VAL A 342 -68.22 -21.22 -6.17
CA VAL A 342 -69.45 -21.87 -6.69
C VAL A 342 -69.29 -23.38 -6.68
N ASP A 343 -70.35 -24.07 -6.29
CA ASP A 343 -70.44 -25.51 -6.46
C ASP A 343 -70.60 -25.84 -7.96
N LEU A 344 -69.72 -26.70 -8.49
CA LEU A 344 -69.65 -26.94 -9.93
C LEU A 344 -70.84 -27.75 -10.49
N ALA A 345 -71.53 -28.52 -9.65
CA ALA A 345 -72.67 -29.34 -10.07
C ALA A 345 -73.97 -28.52 -10.08
N THR A 346 -74.12 -27.58 -9.14
CA THR A 346 -75.36 -26.83 -8.92
C THR A 346 -75.28 -25.38 -9.38
N GLY A 347 -74.08 -24.84 -9.58
CA GLY A 347 -73.84 -23.43 -9.92
C GLY A 347 -74.12 -22.45 -8.78
N VAL A 348 -74.45 -22.95 -7.58
CA VAL A 348 -74.80 -22.12 -6.43
C VAL A 348 -73.53 -21.63 -5.72
N VAL A 349 -73.53 -20.38 -5.26
CA VAL A 349 -72.44 -19.84 -4.43
C VAL A 349 -72.47 -20.51 -3.06
N VAL A 350 -71.41 -21.25 -2.73
CA VAL A 350 -71.24 -21.97 -1.47
C VAL A 350 -70.34 -21.26 -0.46
N GLY A 351 -69.64 -20.21 -0.89
CA GLY A 351 -68.81 -19.39 -0.01
C GLY A 351 -68.15 -18.23 -0.73
N VAL A 352 -67.33 -17.48 0.00
CA VAL A 352 -66.50 -16.39 -0.54
C VAL A 352 -65.08 -16.47 0.02
N GLU A 353 -64.09 -16.20 -0.82
CA GLU A 353 -62.71 -15.98 -0.41
C GLU A 353 -62.46 -14.49 -0.22
N SER A 354 -61.97 -14.10 0.96
CA SER A 354 -61.60 -12.72 1.27
C SER A 354 -60.16 -12.44 0.84
N LEU A 355 -59.98 -11.51 -0.08
CA LEU A 355 -58.68 -11.17 -0.66
C LEU A 355 -58.31 -9.73 -0.29
N ALA A 356 -57.17 -9.55 0.37
CA ALA A 356 -56.65 -8.22 0.68
C ALA A 356 -56.24 -7.45 -0.58
N ARG A 357 -56.51 -6.15 -0.59
CA ARG A 357 -56.11 -5.21 -1.64
C ARG A 357 -55.59 -3.93 -0.99
N TRP A 358 -54.58 -3.32 -1.60
CA TRP A 358 -54.07 -2.02 -1.20
C TRP A 358 -54.48 -0.99 -2.24
N ASP A 359 -55.29 -0.01 -1.86
CA ASP A 359 -55.62 1.15 -2.68
C ASP A 359 -54.49 2.18 -2.56
N HIS A 360 -53.45 2.02 -3.38
CA HIS A 360 -52.27 2.85 -3.33
C HIS A 360 -52.53 4.20 -4.06
N PRO A 361 -52.19 5.36 -3.47
CA PRO A 361 -52.54 6.67 -4.02
C PRO A 361 -51.98 6.91 -5.44
N GLU A 362 -50.76 6.43 -5.72
CA GLU A 362 -50.11 6.59 -7.04
C GLU A 362 -50.26 5.38 -7.98
N LEU A 363 -50.27 4.15 -7.45
CA LEU A 363 -50.22 2.91 -8.24
C LEU A 363 -51.59 2.24 -8.41
N GLY A 364 -52.63 2.81 -7.79
CA GLY A 364 -53.99 2.27 -7.79
C GLY A 364 -54.11 0.98 -6.98
N LEU A 365 -55.12 0.17 -7.32
CA LEU A 365 -55.46 -1.03 -6.56
C LEU A 365 -54.45 -2.17 -6.78
N LEU A 366 -53.63 -2.45 -5.76
CA LEU A 366 -52.61 -3.50 -5.76
C LEU A 366 -53.11 -4.79 -5.11
N SER A 367 -52.70 -5.90 -5.70
CA SER A 367 -52.91 -7.26 -5.17
C SER A 367 -51.66 -7.77 -4.42
N PRO A 368 -51.79 -8.82 -3.58
CA PRO A 368 -50.65 -9.42 -2.87
C PRO A 368 -49.52 -9.91 -3.77
N THR A 369 -49.85 -10.22 -5.03
CA THR A 369 -48.92 -10.67 -6.07
C THR A 369 -48.38 -9.53 -6.95
N GLY A 370 -48.70 -8.27 -6.61
CA GLY A 370 -48.14 -7.08 -7.27
C GLY A 370 -48.77 -6.67 -8.61
N SER A 371 -49.79 -7.38 -9.09
CA SER A 371 -50.48 -6.99 -10.34
C SER A 371 -51.64 -6.01 -10.08
N SER A 372 -51.77 -4.99 -10.93
CA SER A 372 -52.90 -4.05 -10.99
C SER A 372 -54.12 -4.59 -11.78
N ARG A 373 -54.17 -5.90 -12.07
CA ARG A 373 -55.19 -6.46 -12.97
C ARG A 373 -56.56 -6.62 -12.31
N SER A 374 -57.58 -6.14 -13.02
CA SER A 374 -59.00 -6.30 -12.69
C SER A 374 -59.45 -7.78 -12.74
N PRO A 375 -60.52 -8.17 -12.01
CA PRO A 375 -60.82 -9.57 -11.67
C PRO A 375 -61.45 -10.42 -12.79
N LYS A 376 -61.39 -10.02 -14.07
CA LYS A 376 -62.30 -10.56 -15.11
C LYS A 376 -61.82 -11.81 -15.87
N THR A 377 -60.91 -12.63 -15.33
CA THR A 377 -60.53 -13.87 -16.04
C THR A 377 -60.17 -14.99 -15.07
N PRO A 378 -60.70 -16.22 -15.25
CA PRO A 378 -60.31 -17.35 -14.41
C PRO A 378 -58.95 -17.86 -14.90
N ALA A 379 -57.92 -17.78 -14.05
CA ALA A 379 -56.62 -18.38 -14.31
C ALA A 379 -56.33 -19.44 -13.25
N SER A 380 -56.15 -20.67 -13.74
CA SER A 380 -55.64 -21.83 -13.04
C SER A 380 -54.20 -21.61 -12.57
N SER A 381 -53.95 -21.95 -11.31
CA SER A 381 -52.69 -22.45 -10.72
C SER A 381 -51.35 -21.85 -11.19
N SER A 382 -50.77 -20.99 -10.35
CA SER A 382 -49.41 -21.20 -9.85
C SER A 382 -49.29 -20.57 -8.45
N ARG A 383 -48.98 -21.39 -7.45
CA ARG A 383 -48.68 -20.94 -6.09
C ARG A 383 -47.17 -20.93 -5.94
N SER A 384 -46.56 -19.77 -6.06
CA SER A 384 -45.21 -19.52 -5.56
C SER A 384 -45.09 -18.10 -4.99
N ALA A 385 -44.81 -18.05 -3.69
CA ALA A 385 -44.17 -17.00 -2.92
C ALA A 385 -44.83 -15.59 -2.85
N CYS A 386 -45.45 -15.31 -1.68
CA CYS A 386 -45.01 -14.19 -0.83
C CYS A 386 -45.53 -14.39 0.60
N ALA A 387 -44.67 -14.84 1.51
CA ALA A 387 -44.98 -15.03 2.93
C ALA A 387 -45.07 -13.71 3.72
N CYS A 388 -44.91 -12.54 3.09
CA CYS A 388 -44.98 -11.25 3.79
C CYS A 388 -46.41 -10.75 4.10
N TRP A 389 -47.45 -11.37 3.56
CA TRP A 389 -48.85 -10.97 3.78
C TRP A 389 -49.55 -11.77 4.88
N SER A 390 -48.80 -12.52 5.71
CA SER A 390 -49.40 -13.34 6.76
C SER A 390 -49.81 -12.50 7.97
N TRP A 391 -51.12 -12.21 8.02
CA TRP A 391 -52.00 -12.24 9.21
C TRP A 391 -52.39 -10.97 10.02
N PRO A 392 -51.59 -9.90 10.22
CA PRO A 392 -52.05 -8.77 11.04
C PRO A 392 -53.06 -7.84 10.34
N ALA A 393 -52.91 -7.59 9.03
CA ALA A 393 -53.81 -6.69 8.29
C ALA A 393 -55.23 -7.27 8.14
N ALA A 394 -55.35 -8.58 7.90
CA ALA A 394 -56.64 -9.25 7.74
C ALA A 394 -57.50 -9.18 9.02
N ARG A 395 -56.90 -9.26 10.23
CA ARG A 395 -57.66 -9.15 11.49
C ARG A 395 -58.18 -7.74 11.77
N ARG A 396 -57.41 -6.68 11.45
CA ARG A 396 -57.86 -5.30 11.65
C ARG A 396 -58.92 -4.88 10.63
N CYS A 397 -58.83 -5.34 9.38
CA CYS A 397 -59.89 -5.10 8.39
C CYS A 397 -61.16 -5.92 8.67
N ALA A 398 -61.03 -7.18 9.11
CA ALA A 398 -62.17 -8.00 9.51
C ALA A 398 -62.93 -7.44 10.72
N GLY A 399 -62.25 -6.76 11.65
CA GLY A 399 -62.89 -6.08 12.78
C GLY A 399 -63.75 -4.86 12.41
N ARG A 400 -63.66 -4.35 11.17
CA ARG A 400 -64.48 -3.23 10.66
C ARG A 400 -65.54 -3.65 9.65
N ALA A 401 -65.52 -4.89 9.16
CA ALA A 401 -66.50 -5.38 8.20
C ALA A 401 -67.75 -5.89 8.93
N THR A 402 -68.73 -5.01 9.14
CA THR A 402 -70.12 -5.45 9.37
C THR A 402 -70.60 -6.18 8.12
N ALA A 403 -70.95 -7.46 8.26
CA ALA A 403 -71.61 -8.21 7.21
C ALA A 403 -72.88 -7.45 6.76
N PRO A 404 -73.19 -7.36 5.46
CA PRO A 404 -74.47 -6.84 5.03
C PRO A 404 -75.54 -7.78 5.58
N SER A 405 -76.39 -7.25 6.46
CA SER A 405 -77.56 -7.98 6.97
C SER A 405 -78.37 -8.52 5.79
N ARG A 406 -78.69 -9.82 5.85
CA ARG A 406 -79.65 -10.44 4.94
C ARG A 406 -80.96 -9.67 5.05
N ARG A 407 -81.30 -8.88 4.04
CA ARG A 407 -82.69 -8.54 3.78
C ARG A 407 -83.28 -9.71 2.98
N SER A 408 -84.21 -10.39 3.64
CA SER A 408 -85.16 -11.36 3.08
C SER A 408 -85.95 -10.80 1.91
#